data_AF-D2VCK8-F1
#
_entry.id   AF-D2VCK8-F1
#
_cell.length_a   1.000
_cell.length_b   1.000
_cell.length_c   1.000
_cell.angle_alpha   90.00
_cell.angle_beta   90.00
_cell.angle_gamma   90.00
#
_symmetry.space_group_name_H-M   'P 1'
#
loop_
_entity.id
_entity.type
_entity.pdbx_description
1 polymer ?
#
loop_
_entity_poly.entity_id
_entity_poly.type
_entity_poly.pdbx_seq_one_letter_code
_entity_poly.pdbx_strand_id
1 'polypeptide(L)'
;MLCQDYAKKPYFPHLSDTTEILSWINRKHRLLDEFLSYHADIICLQEVDRYGDHWRERLLKNGYESTYTQRTGGKPDGCATFWKSEKFETRQITKNSELETHEKCDLNGNVVTSSNSISKFLTNNVANLTLLKHRSSEKLVCVVNLHLFWDPSFPEVKLCQIFYTMKQTKDYLTSLSLEDIQIFFCGDYNSMPDSEVYEFLTKDSISLVECENDDGEKTFKHQITNPFGTATSLYKAVCGDEPTFTNYTKNFKGCLDYVMACNYPTSGEEKGILVSRALQILTEEQASEFEALPSIKNASDHISHAFDFDIMKL
;
A
#
# COMPACT_ATOMS: atom_id res chain seq x y z
N MET A 1 0.05 -9.77 5.07
CA MET A 1 -0.92 -10.11 6.14
C MET A 1 -2.14 -10.73 5.47
N LEU A 2 -2.89 -11.59 6.15
CA LEU A 2 -4.11 -12.20 5.62
C LEU A 2 -5.19 -12.20 6.71
N CYS A 3 -6.25 -11.42 6.52
CA CYS A 3 -7.35 -11.30 7.48
C CYS A 3 -8.00 -12.68 7.70
N GLN A 4 -8.40 -13.00 8.94
CA GLN A 4 -9.01 -14.31 9.21
C GLN A 4 -10.31 -14.55 8.42
N ASP A 5 -11.04 -13.50 8.06
CA ASP A 5 -12.26 -13.61 7.27
C ASP A 5 -12.01 -13.97 5.80
N TYR A 6 -10.78 -13.78 5.31
CA TYR A 6 -10.35 -14.13 3.96
C TYR A 6 -9.51 -15.43 3.94
N ALA A 7 -8.91 -15.82 5.07
CA ALA A 7 -8.20 -17.09 5.25
C ALA A 7 -9.13 -18.32 5.29
N LYS A 8 -9.80 -18.64 4.19
CA LYS A 8 -10.80 -19.71 4.09
C LYS A 8 -10.50 -20.67 2.94
N LYS A 9 -10.89 -21.94 3.13
CA LYS A 9 -10.68 -23.05 2.18
C LYS A 9 -11.05 -22.73 0.71
N PRO A 10 -12.16 -22.02 0.39
CA PRO A 10 -12.50 -21.72 -0.99
C PRO A 10 -11.47 -20.83 -1.72
N TYR A 11 -10.75 -19.97 -1.00
CA TYR A 11 -9.72 -19.10 -1.57
C TYR A 11 -8.36 -19.80 -1.64
N PHE A 12 -8.13 -20.80 -0.79
CA PHE A 12 -6.87 -21.54 -0.69
C PHE A 12 -7.09 -23.06 -0.80
N PRO A 13 -7.51 -23.55 -1.99
CA PRO A 13 -7.89 -24.95 -2.17
C PRO A 13 -6.72 -25.93 -2.03
N HIS A 14 -5.47 -25.49 -2.21
CA HIS A 14 -4.26 -26.31 -1.99
C HIS A 14 -4.06 -26.70 -0.52
N LEU A 15 -4.73 -26.03 0.42
CA LEU A 15 -4.71 -26.37 1.85
C LEU A 15 -5.97 -27.14 2.29
N SER A 16 -6.65 -27.83 1.36
CA SER A 16 -7.93 -28.50 1.64
C SER A 16 -7.88 -29.49 2.80
N ASP A 17 -6.72 -30.11 3.00
CA ASP A 17 -6.47 -31.19 3.96
C ASP A 17 -5.68 -30.69 5.19
N THR A 18 -5.22 -29.44 5.17
CA THR A 18 -4.41 -28.79 6.23
C THR A 18 -4.95 -27.39 6.57
N THR A 19 -6.28 -27.25 6.60
CA THR A 19 -6.95 -25.95 6.82
C THR A 19 -6.59 -25.28 8.14
N GLU A 20 -6.10 -26.03 9.13
CA GLU A 20 -5.61 -25.49 10.39
C GLU A 20 -4.47 -24.48 10.18
N ILE A 21 -3.68 -24.60 9.11
CA ILE A 21 -2.63 -23.62 8.75
C ILE A 21 -3.24 -22.22 8.52
N LEU A 22 -4.47 -22.14 8.03
CA LEU A 22 -5.18 -20.87 7.80
C LEU A 22 -5.71 -20.24 9.08
N SER A 23 -5.74 -20.97 10.19
CA SER A 23 -6.26 -20.46 11.46
C SER A 23 -5.38 -19.35 12.03
N TRP A 24 -6.02 -18.27 12.47
CA TRP A 24 -5.42 -17.14 13.17
C TRP A 24 -4.47 -17.59 14.29
N ILE A 25 -4.86 -18.60 15.06
CA ILE A 25 -4.07 -19.11 16.19
C ILE A 25 -2.71 -19.64 15.72
N ASN A 26 -2.66 -20.25 14.53
CA ASN A 26 -1.45 -20.83 13.95
C ASN A 26 -0.63 -19.81 13.16
N ARG A 27 -1.24 -18.74 12.64
CA ARG A 27 -0.57 -17.70 11.85
C ARG A 27 0.01 -16.56 12.69
N LYS A 28 -0.68 -16.12 13.75
CA LYS A 28 -0.35 -14.89 14.48
C LYS A 28 1.09 -14.84 15.03
N HIS A 29 1.59 -15.97 15.54
CA HIS A 29 2.94 -16.03 16.11
C HIS A 29 4.01 -15.99 15.01
N ARG A 30 3.81 -16.72 13.92
CA ARG A 30 4.71 -16.71 12.75
C ARG A 30 4.78 -15.34 12.11
N LEU A 31 3.64 -14.68 11.95
CA LEU A 31 3.55 -13.30 11.45
C LEU A 31 4.26 -12.31 12.37
N LEU A 32 4.07 -12.43 13.69
CA LEU A 32 4.77 -11.58 14.64
C LEU A 32 6.29 -11.79 14.59
N ASP A 33 6.73 -13.04 14.60
CA ASP A 33 8.15 -13.39 14.56
C ASP A 33 8.79 -12.87 13.27
N GLU A 34 8.09 -12.99 12.13
CA GLU A 34 8.48 -12.40 10.85
C GLU A 34 8.66 -10.87 10.97
N PHE A 35 7.64 -10.14 11.46
CA PHE A 35 7.70 -8.68 11.57
C PHE A 35 8.85 -8.20 12.47
N LEU A 36 9.07 -8.89 13.60
CA LEU A 36 10.12 -8.54 14.54
C LEU A 36 11.52 -8.90 14.02
N SER A 37 11.64 -9.94 13.19
CA SER A 37 12.92 -10.38 12.62
C SER A 37 13.54 -9.37 11.66
N TYR A 38 12.72 -8.53 11.01
CA TYR A 38 13.20 -7.51 10.10
C TYR A 38 13.81 -6.30 10.83
N HIS A 39 13.56 -6.15 12.14
CA HIS A 39 13.98 -4.98 12.92
C HIS A 39 13.60 -3.64 12.26
N ALA A 40 12.51 -3.62 11.49
CA ALA A 40 12.11 -2.46 10.71
C ALA A 40 11.73 -1.28 11.61
N ASP A 41 12.13 -0.09 11.18
CA ASP A 41 11.85 1.15 11.91
C ASP A 41 10.40 1.60 11.76
N ILE A 42 9.80 1.33 10.61
CA ILE A 42 8.41 1.59 10.26
C ILE A 42 7.85 0.32 9.61
N ILE A 43 6.66 -0.11 10.02
CA ILE A 43 5.96 -1.29 9.49
C ILE A 43 4.59 -0.87 8.98
N CYS A 44 4.29 -1.13 7.71
CA CYS A 44 2.99 -0.90 7.10
C CYS A 44 2.31 -2.24 6.83
N LEU A 45 1.18 -2.49 7.49
CA LEU A 45 0.41 -3.73 7.34
C LEU A 45 -0.99 -3.45 6.79
N GLN A 46 -1.43 -4.23 5.81
CA GLN A 46 -2.80 -4.27 5.29
C GLN A 46 -3.52 -5.50 5.86
N GLU A 47 -4.82 -5.61 5.64
CA GLU A 47 -5.64 -6.74 6.13
C GLU A 47 -5.54 -7.01 7.64
N VAL A 48 -5.30 -5.96 8.42
CA VAL A 48 -5.10 -6.08 9.87
C VAL A 48 -6.45 -6.20 10.56
N ASP A 49 -6.84 -7.43 10.91
CA ASP A 49 -7.88 -7.66 11.91
C ASP A 49 -7.30 -7.64 13.33
N ARG A 50 -8.16 -7.61 14.36
CA ARG A 50 -7.74 -7.71 15.78
C ARG A 50 -6.64 -6.72 16.18
N TYR A 51 -6.64 -5.53 15.59
CA TYR A 51 -5.64 -4.50 15.85
C TYR A 51 -5.52 -4.18 17.35
N GLY A 52 -6.64 -3.89 18.02
CA GLY A 52 -6.66 -3.52 19.44
C GLY A 52 -6.24 -4.66 20.36
N ASP A 53 -6.81 -5.84 20.16
CA ASP A 53 -6.69 -6.97 21.09
C ASP A 53 -5.40 -7.79 20.92
N HIS A 54 -4.65 -7.58 19.83
CA HIS A 54 -3.44 -8.34 19.57
C HIS A 54 -2.29 -7.49 19.06
N TRP A 55 -2.43 -6.92 17.86
CA TRP A 55 -1.28 -6.34 17.16
C TRP A 55 -0.72 -5.12 17.87
N ARG A 56 -1.59 -4.19 18.27
CA ARG A 56 -1.21 -2.99 19.01
C ARG A 56 -0.47 -3.34 20.30
N GLU A 57 -1.05 -4.20 21.13
CA GLU A 57 -0.43 -4.58 22.41
C GLU A 57 0.91 -5.28 22.22
N ARG A 58 1.00 -6.18 21.24
CA ARG A 58 2.18 -7.01 21.04
C ARG A 58 3.35 -6.21 20.44
N LEU A 59 3.08 -5.33 19.49
CA LEU A 59 4.09 -4.47 18.90
C LEU A 59 4.48 -3.33 19.86
N LEU A 60 3.55 -2.82 20.67
CA LEU A 60 3.86 -1.88 21.76
C LEU A 60 4.86 -2.44 22.76
N LYS A 61 4.70 -3.70 23.18
CA LYS A 61 5.68 -4.41 24.03
C LYS A 61 7.06 -4.54 23.39
N ASN A 62 7.18 -4.37 22.08
CA ASN A 62 8.43 -4.42 21.31
C ASN A 62 8.91 -3.02 20.86
N GLY A 63 8.43 -1.97 21.52
CA GLY A 63 8.89 -0.58 21.33
C GLY A 63 8.23 0.18 20.18
N TYR A 64 7.16 -0.37 19.59
CA TYR A 64 6.44 0.29 18.51
C TYR A 64 5.22 1.07 19.01
N GLU A 65 5.07 2.30 18.56
CA GLU A 65 3.77 2.99 18.58
C GLU A 65 3.05 2.74 17.25
N SER A 66 1.74 3.04 17.18
CA SER A 66 0.96 2.71 16.00
C SER A 66 -0.30 3.55 15.79
N THR A 67 -0.71 3.63 14.53
CA THR A 67 -2.04 4.08 14.09
C THR A 67 -2.74 2.97 13.31
N TYR A 68 -4.07 3.05 13.21
CA TYR A 68 -4.88 2.09 12.46
C TYR A 68 -6.12 2.77 11.89
N THR A 69 -6.41 2.46 10.63
CA THR A 69 -7.66 2.83 9.95
C THR A 69 -8.38 1.54 9.56
N GLN A 70 -9.51 1.26 10.21
CA GLN A 70 -10.39 0.16 9.83
C GLN A 70 -11.10 0.49 8.52
N ARG A 71 -11.29 -0.52 7.67
CA ARG A 71 -12.15 -0.41 6.49
C ARG A 71 -13.60 -0.12 6.90
N THR A 72 -14.28 0.65 6.08
CA THR A 72 -15.68 1.03 6.32
C THR A 72 -16.65 -0.12 6.03
N GLY A 73 -17.96 0.10 6.16
CA GLY A 73 -18.97 -0.91 5.82
C GLY A 73 -18.95 -2.18 6.70
N GLY A 74 -18.44 -2.06 7.93
CA GLY A 74 -18.38 -3.17 8.89
C GLY A 74 -17.32 -4.24 8.58
N LYS A 75 -16.35 -3.93 7.71
CA LYS A 75 -15.23 -4.84 7.42
C LYS A 75 -14.33 -5.02 8.66
N PRO A 76 -13.88 -6.25 8.96
CA PRO A 76 -13.13 -6.54 10.19
C PRO A 76 -11.67 -6.08 10.14
N ASP A 77 -11.15 -5.80 8.94
CA ASP A 77 -9.76 -5.49 8.65
C ASP A 77 -9.51 -4.02 8.32
N GLY A 78 -8.24 -3.64 8.24
CA GLY A 78 -7.81 -2.30 7.86
C GLY A 78 -6.30 -2.19 7.65
N CYS A 79 -5.82 -0.95 7.58
CA CYS A 79 -4.40 -0.64 7.43
C CYS A 79 -3.83 -0.09 8.74
N ALA A 80 -2.71 -0.64 9.19
CA ALA A 80 -1.99 -0.20 10.39
C ALA A 80 -0.56 0.23 10.04
N THR A 81 -0.12 1.34 10.62
CA THR A 81 1.27 1.79 10.53
C THR A 81 1.87 1.76 11.92
N PHE A 82 3.00 1.08 12.08
CA PHE A 82 3.77 0.98 13.32
C PHE A 82 5.12 1.66 13.14
N TRP A 83 5.67 2.28 14.18
CA TRP A 83 7.01 2.88 14.15
C TRP A 83 7.73 2.73 15.48
N LYS A 84 9.06 2.63 15.44
CA LYS A 84 9.90 2.62 16.66
C LYS A 84 9.78 3.97 17.39
N SER A 85 9.20 3.93 18.59
CA SER A 85 8.98 5.12 19.44
C SER A 85 10.28 5.85 19.83
N GLU A 86 11.40 5.12 19.89
CA GLU A 86 12.73 5.67 20.16
C GLU A 86 13.34 6.44 18.98
N LYS A 87 12.88 6.19 17.74
CA LYS A 87 13.37 6.85 16.52
C LYS A 87 12.43 7.93 16.01
N PHE A 88 11.13 7.74 16.19
CA PHE A 88 10.11 8.65 15.68
C PHE A 88 9.16 9.12 16.77
N GLU A 89 8.75 10.38 16.67
CA GLU A 89 7.58 10.90 17.36
C GLU A 89 6.46 11.20 16.37
N THR A 90 5.22 10.94 16.78
CA THR A 90 4.07 11.26 15.95
C THR A 90 3.68 12.71 16.17
N ARG A 91 3.74 13.51 15.09
CA ARG A 91 3.33 14.92 15.12
C ARG A 91 1.82 15.05 15.08
N GLN A 92 1.17 14.26 14.22
CA GLN A 92 -0.27 14.27 14.05
C GLN A 92 -0.74 12.94 13.48
N ILE A 93 -1.88 12.45 13.96
CA ILE A 93 -2.57 11.28 13.42
C ILE A 93 -3.81 11.81 12.72
N THR A 94 -3.84 11.73 11.39
CA THR A 94 -5.10 11.93 10.67
C THR A 94 -5.75 10.57 10.51
N LYS A 95 -6.88 10.38 11.19
CA LYS A 95 -7.77 9.26 10.89
C LYS A 95 -8.37 9.55 9.52
N ASN A 96 -7.93 8.80 8.52
CA ASN A 96 -8.45 8.86 7.15
C ASN A 96 -9.92 8.40 7.01
N SER A 97 -10.70 8.36 8.09
CA SER A 97 -12.16 8.32 7.98
C SER A 97 -12.73 9.55 7.25
N GLU A 98 -11.90 10.54 6.90
CA GLU A 98 -12.22 11.68 6.04
C GLU A 98 -11.67 11.54 4.60
N LEU A 99 -10.90 10.47 4.31
CA LEU A 99 -10.66 10.00 2.93
C LEU A 99 -11.73 8.98 2.54
N GLU A 100 -12.96 9.18 3.02
CA GLU A 100 -14.09 8.63 2.29
C GLU A 100 -13.93 9.14 0.85
N THR A 101 -13.96 8.25 -0.13
CA THR A 101 -14.17 8.60 -1.54
C THR A 101 -15.59 9.16 -1.71
N HIS A 102 -15.97 10.13 -0.88
CA HIS A 102 -17.25 10.82 -0.82
C HIS A 102 -17.30 12.02 -1.74
N GLU A 103 -16.17 12.45 -2.28
CA GLU A 103 -16.24 12.92 -3.66
C GLU A 103 -16.62 11.70 -4.49
N LYS A 104 -17.94 11.51 -4.65
CA LYS A 104 -18.60 10.61 -5.59
C LYS A 104 -18.24 11.06 -7.01
N CYS A 105 -16.97 11.29 -7.28
CA CYS A 105 -16.49 11.97 -8.46
C CYS A 105 -15.64 11.00 -9.24
N ASP A 106 -15.87 10.94 -10.54
CA ASP A 106 -14.92 10.34 -11.45
C ASP A 106 -13.64 11.22 -11.50
N LEU A 107 -12.63 10.79 -12.25
CA LEU A 107 -11.40 11.56 -12.44
C LEU A 107 -11.63 12.96 -13.04
N ASN A 108 -12.84 13.26 -13.54
CA ASN A 108 -13.21 14.58 -14.05
C ASN A 108 -13.77 15.52 -12.95
N GLY A 109 -13.83 15.08 -11.69
CA GLY A 109 -14.41 15.86 -10.60
C GLY A 109 -15.94 15.99 -10.69
N ASN A 110 -16.59 15.25 -11.60
CA ASN A 110 -18.04 15.30 -11.75
C ASN A 110 -18.70 14.50 -10.64
N VAL A 111 -19.54 15.14 -9.82
CA VAL A 111 -20.36 14.41 -8.83
C VAL A 111 -21.28 13.43 -9.57
N VAL A 112 -20.90 12.16 -9.58
CA VAL A 112 -21.62 11.04 -10.19
C VAL A 112 -22.85 10.76 -9.31
N THR A 113 -24.01 11.19 -9.80
CA THR A 113 -25.30 11.16 -9.07
C THR A 113 -26.36 10.23 -9.67
N SER A 114 -26.07 9.44 -10.70
CA SER A 114 -27.03 8.50 -11.31
C SER A 114 -26.58 7.02 -11.36
N SER A 115 -27.58 6.15 -11.28
CA SER A 115 -27.62 4.68 -11.12
C SER A 115 -26.64 3.82 -11.94
N ASN A 116 -26.32 2.63 -11.41
CA ASN A 116 -25.43 1.54 -11.89
C ASN A 116 -23.93 1.87 -12.07
N SER A 117 -23.54 3.08 -12.46
CA SER A 117 -22.11 3.43 -12.65
C SER A 117 -21.39 3.83 -11.36
N ILE A 118 -22.15 4.17 -10.30
CA ILE A 118 -21.63 4.61 -8.98
C ILE A 118 -21.23 3.44 -8.09
N SER A 119 -21.92 2.30 -8.16
CA SER A 119 -21.74 1.21 -7.20
C SER A 119 -20.32 0.64 -7.20
N LYS A 120 -19.63 0.68 -8.36
CA LYS A 120 -18.24 0.21 -8.47
C LYS A 120 -17.24 1.06 -7.70
N PHE A 121 -17.50 2.37 -7.54
CA PHE A 121 -16.63 3.28 -6.79
C PHE A 121 -16.96 3.33 -5.29
N LEU A 122 -18.16 2.89 -4.90
CA LEU A 122 -18.56 2.73 -3.49
C LEU A 122 -17.90 1.49 -2.89
N THR A 123 -16.61 1.63 -2.64
CA THR A 123 -15.78 0.61 -2.01
C THR A 123 -15.56 0.95 -0.54
N ASN A 124 -15.15 -0.06 0.23
CA ASN A 124 -14.82 0.12 1.65
C ASN A 124 -13.31 0.11 1.87
N ASN A 125 -12.53 0.46 0.84
CA ASN A 125 -11.08 0.54 0.92
C ASN A 125 -10.68 1.83 1.66
N VAL A 126 -9.51 1.80 2.31
CA VAL A 126 -9.01 2.92 3.11
C VAL A 126 -7.51 3.06 2.93
N ALA A 127 -7.01 4.25 3.23
CA ALA A 127 -5.59 4.49 3.49
C ALA A 127 -5.40 4.87 4.97
N ASN A 128 -4.18 4.78 5.49
CA ASN A 128 -3.78 5.20 6.81
C ASN A 128 -2.57 6.15 6.67
N LEU A 129 -2.79 7.44 6.90
CA LEU A 129 -1.78 8.48 6.82
C LEU A 129 -1.21 8.75 8.22
N THR A 130 0.11 8.66 8.36
CA THR A 130 0.84 8.91 9.60
C THR A 130 1.97 9.89 9.34
N LEU A 131 1.93 11.06 9.99
CA LEU A 131 3.01 12.05 9.94
C LEU A 131 3.96 11.85 11.13
N LEU A 132 5.19 11.45 10.81
CA LEU A 132 6.25 11.14 11.75
C LEU A 132 7.34 12.21 11.70
N LYS A 133 7.96 12.46 12.84
CA LYS A 133 9.18 13.24 12.96
C LYS A 133 10.29 12.36 13.46
N HIS A 134 11.37 12.28 12.68
CA HIS A 134 12.57 11.57 13.08
C HIS A 134 13.28 12.35 14.19
N ARG A 135 13.50 11.72 15.35
CA ARG A 135 13.94 12.41 16.57
C ARG A 135 15.35 12.98 16.49
N SER A 136 16.27 12.33 15.78
CA SER A 136 17.66 12.77 15.74
C SER A 136 17.92 13.84 14.68
N SER A 137 17.25 13.76 13.53
CA SER A 137 17.45 14.70 12.42
C SER A 137 16.37 15.78 12.33
N GLU A 138 15.32 15.68 13.15
CA GLU A 138 14.13 16.55 13.15
C GLU A 138 13.34 16.57 11.83
N LYS A 139 13.72 15.72 10.85
CA LYS A 139 13.09 15.63 9.53
C LYS A 139 11.70 14.99 9.64
N LEU A 140 10.78 15.45 8.79
CA LEU A 140 9.44 14.90 8.70
C LEU A 140 9.35 13.82 7.63
N VAL A 141 8.61 12.76 7.96
CA VAL A 141 8.27 11.66 7.07
C VAL A 141 6.77 11.44 7.11
N CYS A 142 6.11 11.46 5.95
CA CYS A 142 4.70 11.11 5.83
C CYS A 142 4.58 9.68 5.28
N VAL A 143 3.95 8.80 6.03
CA VAL A 143 3.72 7.40 5.63
C VAL A 143 2.24 7.21 5.36
N VAL A 144 1.90 6.85 4.13
CA VAL A 144 0.55 6.55 3.68
C VAL A 144 0.46 5.06 3.37
N ASN A 145 -0.16 4.29 4.26
CA ASN A 145 -0.37 2.87 4.09
C ASN A 145 -1.77 2.58 3.50
N LEU A 146 -1.87 1.95 2.34
CA LEU A 146 -3.11 1.76 1.61
C LEU A 146 -3.35 0.31 1.18
N HIS A 147 -4.61 0.00 0.88
CA HIS A 147 -5.03 -1.26 0.26
C HIS A 147 -6.12 -0.94 -0.77
N LEU A 148 -5.75 -0.92 -2.06
CA LEU A 148 -6.67 -0.58 -3.15
C LEU A 148 -7.70 -1.68 -3.42
N PHE A 149 -8.69 -1.36 -4.24
CA PHE A 149 -9.73 -2.32 -4.63
C PHE A 149 -9.13 -3.53 -5.34
N TRP A 150 -9.63 -4.73 -5.03
CA TRP A 150 -9.00 -5.97 -5.46
C TRP A 150 -9.42 -6.40 -6.88
N ASP A 151 -10.70 -6.19 -7.25
CA ASP A 151 -11.28 -6.79 -8.44
C ASP A 151 -10.58 -6.28 -9.73
N PRO A 152 -9.95 -7.17 -10.51
CA PRO A 152 -9.20 -6.80 -11.71
C PRO A 152 -10.09 -6.23 -12.83
N SER A 153 -11.41 -6.41 -12.75
CA SER A 153 -12.36 -5.88 -13.73
C SER A 153 -12.59 -4.37 -13.59
N PHE A 154 -12.03 -3.74 -12.56
CA PHE A 154 -12.24 -2.33 -12.23
C PHE A 154 -10.93 -1.56 -12.02
N PRO A 155 -10.00 -1.55 -13.00
CA PRO A 155 -8.75 -0.79 -12.91
C PRO A 155 -8.97 0.71 -12.68
N GLU A 156 -10.05 1.28 -13.22
CA GLU A 156 -10.42 2.68 -13.05
C GLU A 156 -10.78 3.03 -11.59
N VAL A 157 -11.31 2.07 -10.83
CA VAL A 157 -11.60 2.26 -9.40
C VAL A 157 -10.29 2.36 -8.62
N LYS A 158 -9.32 1.50 -8.94
CA LYS A 158 -7.98 1.50 -8.33
C LYS A 158 -7.26 2.80 -8.64
N LEU A 159 -7.31 3.25 -9.90
CA LEU A 159 -6.72 4.52 -10.35
C LEU A 159 -7.33 5.74 -9.63
N CYS A 160 -8.67 5.80 -9.53
CA CYS A 160 -9.34 6.84 -8.75
C CYS A 160 -8.87 6.84 -7.29
N GLN A 161 -8.83 5.68 -6.65
CA GLN A 161 -8.45 5.58 -5.24
C GLN A 161 -7.04 6.11 -4.98
N ILE A 162 -6.04 5.72 -5.79
CA ILE A 162 -4.68 6.22 -5.60
C ILE A 162 -4.57 7.72 -5.91
N PHE A 163 -5.22 8.19 -6.99
CA PHE A 163 -5.23 9.60 -7.34
C PHE A 163 -5.76 10.47 -6.20
N TYR A 164 -6.94 10.14 -5.67
CA TYR A 164 -7.55 10.88 -4.57
C TYR A 164 -6.76 10.76 -3.27
N THR A 165 -6.19 9.58 -2.97
CA THR A 165 -5.32 9.41 -1.80
C THR A 165 -4.11 10.33 -1.87
N MET A 166 -3.45 10.44 -3.02
CA MET A 166 -2.30 11.33 -3.22
C MET A 166 -2.72 12.80 -3.17
N LYS A 167 -3.84 13.16 -3.81
CA LYS A 167 -4.39 14.53 -3.78
C LYS A 167 -4.71 14.98 -2.36
N GLN A 168 -5.45 14.17 -1.60
CA GLN A 168 -5.82 14.49 -0.23
C GLN A 168 -4.59 14.51 0.70
N THR A 169 -3.59 13.67 0.46
CA THR A 169 -2.30 13.75 1.17
C THR A 169 -1.64 15.11 0.93
N LYS A 170 -1.60 15.58 -0.33
CA LYS A 170 -1.04 16.88 -0.69
C LYS A 170 -1.81 18.04 -0.05
N ASP A 171 -3.14 17.99 -0.13
CA ASP A 171 -4.03 19.00 0.44
C ASP A 171 -3.85 19.09 1.96
N TYR A 172 -3.75 17.93 2.63
CA TYR A 172 -3.49 17.85 4.07
C TYR A 172 -2.13 18.46 4.44
N LEU A 173 -1.03 18.06 3.77
CA LEU A 173 0.29 18.61 4.05
C LEU A 173 0.37 20.12 3.78
N THR A 174 -0.30 20.59 2.73
CA THR A 174 -0.43 22.02 2.41
C THR A 174 -1.20 22.77 3.49
N SER A 175 -2.30 22.20 3.99
CA SER A 175 -3.12 22.82 5.06
C SER A 175 -2.35 23.04 6.36
N LEU A 176 -1.34 22.21 6.62
CA LEU A 176 -0.44 22.33 7.77
C LEU A 176 0.73 23.28 7.51
N SER A 177 0.83 23.87 6.31
CA SER A 177 1.96 24.67 5.87
C SER A 177 3.30 23.95 6.05
N LEU A 178 3.29 22.63 5.80
CA LEU A 178 4.50 21.81 5.89
C LEU A 178 5.16 21.70 4.53
N GLU A 179 6.47 21.81 4.53
CA GLU A 179 7.34 21.66 3.37
C GLU A 179 8.46 20.67 3.71
N ASP A 180 9.25 20.28 2.71
CA ASP A 180 10.45 19.47 2.92
C ASP A 180 10.14 18.08 3.53
N ILE A 181 9.08 17.43 3.07
CA ILE A 181 8.62 16.12 3.61
C ILE A 181 9.00 14.99 2.65
N GLN A 182 9.61 13.92 3.18
CA GLN A 182 9.68 12.66 2.47
C GLN A 182 8.36 11.92 2.63
N ILE A 183 7.74 11.53 1.51
CA ILE A 183 6.46 10.81 1.53
C ILE A 183 6.71 9.37 1.06
N PHE A 184 6.06 8.41 1.71
CA PHE A 184 6.00 7.03 1.31
C PHE A 184 4.54 6.61 1.14
N PHE A 185 4.19 6.13 -0.04
CA PHE A 185 2.94 5.40 -0.26
C PHE A 185 3.28 3.90 -0.26
N CYS A 186 2.77 3.18 0.74
CA CYS A 186 3.06 1.77 0.98
C CYS A 186 1.78 0.96 0.86
N GLY A 187 1.89 -0.26 0.33
CA GLY A 187 0.90 -1.30 0.56
C GLY A 187 0.49 -2.07 -0.67
N ASP A 188 -0.70 -2.65 -0.62
CA ASP A 188 -1.26 -3.48 -1.68
C ASP A 188 -2.06 -2.62 -2.66
N TYR A 189 -1.51 -2.44 -3.85
CA TYR A 189 -2.12 -1.67 -4.92
C TYR A 189 -3.07 -2.51 -5.78
N ASN A 190 -3.09 -3.84 -5.60
CA ASN A 190 -3.84 -4.76 -6.44
C ASN A 190 -3.65 -4.48 -7.94
N SER A 191 -2.45 -4.02 -8.32
CA SER A 191 -2.16 -3.51 -9.66
C SER A 191 -0.74 -3.92 -10.07
N MET A 192 -0.60 -4.51 -11.26
CA MET A 192 0.68 -4.98 -11.80
C MET A 192 1.56 -3.83 -12.31
N PRO A 193 2.88 -4.03 -12.52
CA PRO A 193 3.78 -2.98 -13.02
C PRO A 193 3.43 -2.42 -14.41
N ASP A 194 2.61 -3.12 -15.19
CA ASP A 194 2.11 -2.72 -16.50
C ASP A 194 0.73 -2.02 -16.46
N SER A 195 0.20 -1.75 -15.26
CA SER A 195 -1.10 -1.10 -15.06
C SER A 195 -1.05 0.43 -15.15
N GLU A 196 -2.20 1.05 -15.44
CA GLU A 196 -2.37 2.52 -15.40
C GLU A 196 -2.10 3.11 -13.99
N VAL A 197 -2.34 2.33 -12.93
CA VAL A 197 -2.01 2.73 -11.54
C VAL A 197 -0.50 2.89 -11.38
N TYR A 198 0.28 1.90 -11.84
CA TYR A 198 1.73 1.94 -11.75
C TYR A 198 2.32 3.02 -12.69
N GLU A 199 1.74 3.18 -13.88
CA GLU A 199 2.09 4.26 -14.81
C GLU A 199 1.85 5.65 -14.19
N PHE A 200 0.69 5.86 -13.57
CA PHE A 200 0.35 7.10 -12.87
C PHE A 200 1.33 7.43 -11.74
N LEU A 201 1.77 6.42 -10.98
CA LEU A 201 2.71 6.62 -9.89
C LEU A 201 4.11 7.00 -10.39
N THR A 202 4.54 6.42 -11.52
CA THR A 202 5.92 6.53 -12.01
C THR A 202 6.13 7.61 -13.08
N LYS A 203 5.08 8.32 -13.48
CA LYS A 203 5.12 9.45 -14.42
C LYS A 203 4.53 10.70 -13.79
N ASP A 204 4.97 11.87 -14.25
CA ASP A 204 4.39 13.15 -13.83
C ASP A 204 2.91 13.27 -14.21
N SER A 205 2.52 12.66 -15.33
CA SER A 205 1.14 12.59 -15.78
C SER A 205 0.91 11.40 -16.70
N ILE A 206 -0.35 10.97 -16.81
CA ILE A 206 -0.78 9.96 -17.78
C ILE A 206 -2.01 10.47 -18.54
N SER A 207 -2.14 10.04 -19.80
CA SER A 207 -3.29 10.33 -20.65
C SER A 207 -4.16 9.09 -20.76
N LEU A 208 -5.39 9.18 -20.28
CA LEU A 208 -6.34 8.07 -20.29
C LEU A 208 -6.99 7.95 -21.65
N VAL A 209 -6.92 6.76 -22.25
CA VAL A 209 -7.49 6.48 -23.57
C VAL A 209 -9.00 6.36 -23.45
N GLU A 210 -9.74 7.12 -24.25
CA GLU A 210 -11.20 7.05 -24.35
C GLU A 210 -11.66 5.96 -25.31
N CYS A 211 -11.08 5.92 -26.50
CA CYS A 211 -11.23 4.81 -27.45
C CYS A 211 -9.96 4.64 -28.30
N GLU A 212 -9.72 3.41 -28.71
CA GLU A 212 -8.74 3.07 -29.74
C GLU A 212 -9.56 2.58 -30.94
N ASN A 213 -9.39 3.22 -32.10
CA ASN A 213 -10.08 2.79 -33.31
C ASN A 213 -9.36 1.57 -33.94
N ASP A 214 -9.99 0.94 -34.94
CA ASP A 214 -9.47 -0.27 -35.59
C ASP A 214 -8.08 -0.07 -36.25
N ASP A 215 -7.67 1.18 -36.47
CA ASP A 215 -6.38 1.58 -37.03
C ASP A 215 -5.29 1.81 -35.95
N GLY A 216 -5.62 1.63 -34.67
CA GLY A 216 -4.71 1.84 -33.53
C GLY A 216 -4.54 3.31 -33.11
N GLU A 217 -5.37 4.21 -33.64
CA GLU A 217 -5.39 5.61 -33.24
C GLU A 217 -6.18 5.76 -31.93
N LYS A 218 -5.52 6.34 -30.92
CA LYS A 218 -6.08 6.55 -29.58
C LYS A 218 -6.65 7.95 -29.45
N THR A 219 -7.91 8.06 -29.07
CA THR A 219 -8.48 9.29 -28.53
C THR A 219 -8.29 9.31 -27.03
N PHE A 220 -7.93 10.46 -26.45
CA PHE A 220 -7.65 10.57 -25.02
C PHE A 220 -8.77 11.35 -24.33
N LYS A 221 -9.31 10.78 -23.25
CA LYS A 221 -10.40 11.36 -22.48
C LYS A 221 -9.93 12.51 -21.59
N HIS A 222 -8.81 12.28 -20.90
CA HIS A 222 -8.34 13.12 -19.81
C HIS A 222 -6.86 12.88 -19.51
N GLN A 223 -6.15 13.94 -19.13
CA GLN A 223 -4.79 13.84 -18.59
C GLN A 223 -4.86 14.04 -17.07
N ILE A 224 -4.45 13.03 -16.30
CA ILE A 224 -4.29 13.18 -14.85
C ILE A 224 -2.83 13.46 -14.52
N THR A 225 -2.60 14.40 -13.62
CA THR A 225 -1.26 14.75 -13.12
C THR A 225 -1.06 14.12 -11.75
N ASN A 226 0.09 13.49 -11.55
CA ASN A 226 0.49 12.99 -10.26
C ASN A 226 0.75 14.16 -9.30
N PRO A 227 0.07 14.26 -8.15
CA PRO A 227 0.20 15.39 -7.23
C PRO A 227 1.62 15.68 -6.75
N PHE A 228 2.51 14.68 -6.81
CA PHE A 228 3.89 14.75 -6.33
C PHE A 228 4.93 14.58 -7.46
N GLY A 229 4.55 14.66 -8.74
CA GLY A 229 5.44 14.40 -9.87
C GLY A 229 5.70 12.90 -10.05
N THR A 230 6.95 12.47 -10.15
CA THR A 230 7.28 11.03 -10.23
C THR A 230 7.53 10.43 -8.85
N ALA A 231 6.98 9.24 -8.61
CA ALA A 231 7.32 8.42 -7.46
C ALA A 231 8.41 7.40 -7.82
N THR A 232 9.32 7.15 -6.88
CA THR A 232 10.36 6.12 -6.99
C THR A 232 9.92 4.86 -6.28
N SER A 233 9.82 3.73 -6.99
CA SER A 233 9.68 2.42 -6.34
C SER A 233 10.99 2.03 -5.67
N LEU A 234 10.93 1.68 -4.39
CA LEU A 234 12.11 1.31 -3.63
C LEU A 234 12.72 -0.01 -4.08
N TYR A 235 11.89 -0.99 -4.43
CA TYR A 235 12.39 -2.28 -4.91
C TYR A 235 13.09 -2.11 -6.25
N LYS A 236 12.44 -1.46 -7.21
CA LYS A 236 13.04 -1.17 -8.52
C LYS A 236 14.30 -0.31 -8.42
N ALA A 237 14.35 0.66 -7.51
CA ALA A 237 15.52 1.51 -7.32
C ALA A 237 16.79 0.72 -6.96
N VAL A 238 16.67 -0.37 -6.20
CA VAL A 238 17.82 -1.18 -5.77
C VAL A 238 18.02 -2.45 -6.60
N CYS A 239 16.94 -3.06 -7.09
CA CYS A 239 16.96 -4.31 -7.86
C CYS A 239 16.99 -4.10 -9.38
N GLY A 240 16.72 -2.88 -9.86
CA GLY A 240 16.64 -2.53 -11.29
C GLY A 240 15.28 -2.78 -11.93
N ASP A 241 14.49 -3.71 -11.39
CA ASP A 241 13.12 -3.99 -11.82
C ASP A 241 12.24 -4.43 -10.64
N GLU A 242 10.92 -4.44 -10.84
CA GLU A 242 9.96 -4.96 -9.86
C GLU A 242 10.09 -6.49 -9.70
N PRO A 243 9.72 -7.06 -8.53
CA PRO A 243 9.76 -8.50 -8.36
C PRO A 243 8.73 -9.17 -9.28
N THR A 244 8.97 -10.43 -9.65
CA THR A 244 8.02 -11.20 -10.48
C THR A 244 6.67 -11.39 -9.78
N PHE A 245 6.68 -11.50 -8.45
CA PHE A 245 5.48 -11.59 -7.65
C PHE A 245 5.70 -11.09 -6.23
N THR A 246 4.60 -10.64 -5.63
CA THR A 246 4.48 -10.30 -4.21
C THR A 246 3.28 -11.02 -3.61
N ASN A 247 2.25 -11.29 -4.43
CA ASN A 247 1.19 -12.25 -4.15
C ASN A 247 1.42 -13.54 -4.94
N TYR A 248 1.26 -14.69 -4.29
CA TYR A 248 1.44 -16.00 -4.92
C TYR A 248 0.38 -17.01 -4.47
N THR A 249 -0.71 -17.11 -5.23
CA THR A 249 -1.79 -18.09 -5.03
C THR A 249 -1.86 -19.07 -6.20
N LYS A 250 -2.72 -20.09 -6.09
CA LYS A 250 -2.97 -21.05 -7.18
C LYS A 250 -3.58 -20.39 -8.43
N ASN A 251 -4.37 -19.33 -8.23
CA ASN A 251 -5.15 -18.69 -9.29
C ASN A 251 -4.51 -17.40 -9.81
N PHE A 252 -3.60 -16.80 -9.05
CA PHE A 252 -2.95 -15.55 -9.40
C PHE A 252 -1.53 -15.48 -8.82
N LYS A 253 -0.60 -14.98 -9.62
CA LYS A 253 0.78 -14.69 -9.23
C LYS A 253 1.15 -13.36 -9.86
N GLY A 254 1.64 -12.43 -9.05
CA GLY A 254 1.96 -11.11 -9.59
C GLY A 254 2.44 -10.13 -8.53
N CYS A 255 3.07 -9.05 -9.01
CA CYS A 255 3.53 -7.96 -8.17
C CYS A 255 2.40 -6.98 -7.93
N LEU A 256 1.90 -6.93 -6.69
CA LEU A 256 0.79 -6.07 -6.28
C LEU A 256 1.20 -5.09 -5.18
N ASP A 257 2.31 -5.36 -4.48
CA ASP A 257 2.73 -4.64 -3.29
C ASP A 257 3.93 -3.75 -3.60
N TYR A 258 3.82 -2.46 -3.25
CA TYR A 258 4.87 -1.48 -3.53
C TYR A 258 5.13 -0.56 -2.34
N VAL A 259 6.34 -0.01 -2.30
CA VAL A 259 6.68 1.14 -1.46
C VAL A 259 7.22 2.23 -2.39
N MET A 260 6.39 3.23 -2.61
CA MET A 260 6.63 4.35 -3.54
C MET A 260 7.06 5.58 -2.73
N ALA A 261 8.27 6.06 -2.97
CA ALA A 261 8.77 7.30 -2.38
C ALA A 261 8.44 8.49 -3.30
N CYS A 262 7.81 9.51 -2.72
CA CYS A 262 7.58 10.80 -3.37
C CYS A 262 8.28 11.90 -2.59
N ASN A 263 8.79 12.90 -3.29
CA ASN A 263 9.32 14.10 -2.67
C ASN A 263 8.24 15.17 -2.61
N TYR A 264 8.06 15.80 -1.46
CA TYR A 264 7.30 17.05 -1.38
C TYR A 264 8.29 18.22 -1.43
N PRO A 265 8.46 18.85 -2.60
CA PRO A 265 9.58 19.76 -2.81
C PRO A 265 9.46 21.03 -1.94
N THR A 266 10.61 21.53 -1.52
CA THR A 266 10.83 22.94 -1.14
C THR A 266 11.30 23.69 -2.38
N SER A 267 11.11 25.00 -2.44
CA SER A 267 11.71 25.81 -3.52
C SER A 267 13.25 25.70 -3.50
N GLY A 268 13.82 24.94 -4.45
CA GLY A 268 15.23 25.02 -4.82
C GLY A 268 16.18 23.91 -4.36
N GLU A 269 15.71 22.85 -3.71
CA GLU A 269 16.55 21.66 -3.38
C GLU A 269 15.86 20.38 -3.91
N GLU A 270 16.60 19.54 -4.64
CA GLU A 270 16.11 18.21 -4.98
C GLU A 270 16.28 17.29 -3.77
N LYS A 271 15.26 16.48 -3.47
CA LYS A 271 15.39 15.39 -2.50
C LYS A 271 15.54 14.08 -3.22
N GLY A 272 16.37 13.21 -2.68
CA GLY A 272 16.59 11.88 -3.20
C GLY A 272 16.40 10.86 -2.11
N ILE A 273 15.90 9.68 -2.49
CA ILE A 273 16.01 8.50 -1.66
C ILE A 273 17.12 7.62 -2.22
N LEU A 274 18.06 7.22 -1.36
CA LEU A 274 19.05 6.21 -1.70
C LEU A 274 18.63 4.91 -1.03
N VAL A 275 18.12 3.96 -1.81
CA VAL A 275 17.78 2.63 -1.32
C VAL A 275 19.04 1.77 -1.37
N SER A 276 19.51 1.33 -0.21
CA SER A 276 20.75 0.58 -0.07
C SER A 276 20.55 -0.93 -0.18
N ARG A 277 19.41 -1.44 0.33
CA ARG A 277 19.09 -2.87 0.36
C ARG A 277 17.59 -3.09 0.26
N ALA A 278 17.20 -4.22 -0.33
CA ALA A 278 15.86 -4.78 -0.25
C ALA A 278 15.94 -6.20 0.32
N LEU A 279 14.88 -6.62 1.03
CA LEU A 279 14.67 -8.01 1.39
C LEU A 279 14.53 -8.85 0.12
N GLN A 280 15.23 -9.98 0.08
CA GLN A 280 15.12 -10.91 -1.02
C GLN A 280 13.73 -11.57 -1.01
N ILE A 281 12.98 -11.39 -2.09
CA ILE A 281 11.70 -12.06 -2.32
C ILE A 281 11.93 -13.55 -2.60
N LEU A 282 10.95 -14.39 -2.27
CA LEU A 282 10.99 -15.82 -2.56
C LEU A 282 11.16 -16.06 -4.06
N THR A 283 11.95 -17.08 -4.40
CA THR A 283 11.97 -17.64 -5.76
C THR A 283 10.67 -18.40 -6.05
N GLU A 284 10.36 -18.59 -7.35
CA GLU A 284 9.21 -19.42 -7.77
C GLU A 284 9.27 -20.83 -7.17
N GLU A 285 10.47 -21.43 -7.09
CA GLU A 285 10.69 -22.75 -6.47
C GLU A 285 10.29 -22.75 -4.99
N GLN A 286 10.68 -21.73 -4.23
CA GLN A 286 10.32 -21.60 -2.82
C GLN A 286 8.82 -21.32 -2.62
N ALA A 287 8.23 -20.45 -3.44
CA ALA A 287 6.81 -20.10 -3.34
C ALA A 287 5.89 -21.27 -3.76
N SER A 288 6.34 -22.11 -4.70
CA SER A 288 5.60 -23.27 -5.21
C SER A 288 5.84 -24.56 -4.43
N GLU A 289 6.74 -24.58 -3.42
CA GLU A 289 7.08 -25.78 -2.65
C GLU A 289 5.85 -26.49 -2.07
N PHE A 290 4.82 -25.73 -1.70
CA PHE A 290 3.53 -26.21 -1.21
C PHE A 290 2.38 -25.84 -2.16
N GLU A 291 2.64 -25.89 -3.47
CA GLU A 291 1.80 -25.41 -4.57
C GLU A 291 1.61 -23.88 -4.64
N ALA A 292 1.32 -23.24 -3.51
CA ALA A 292 1.06 -21.81 -3.40
C ALA A 292 1.23 -21.28 -1.97
N LEU A 293 1.07 -19.97 -1.79
CA LEU A 293 0.95 -19.31 -0.49
C LEU A 293 -0.54 -19.13 -0.11
N PRO A 294 -0.88 -19.06 1.19
CA PRO A 294 -0.02 -19.33 2.34
C PRO A 294 0.34 -20.82 2.42
N SER A 295 1.30 -21.14 3.28
CA SER A 295 1.82 -22.49 3.48
C SER A 295 2.24 -22.72 4.94
N ILE A 296 2.76 -23.93 5.22
CA ILE A 296 3.35 -24.21 6.53
C ILE A 296 4.60 -23.34 6.81
N LYS A 297 5.24 -22.79 5.77
CA LYS A 297 6.41 -21.89 5.87
C LYS A 297 6.03 -20.40 5.83
N ASN A 298 5.02 -20.00 5.06
CA ASN A 298 4.57 -18.61 4.96
C ASN A 298 3.12 -18.41 5.44
N ALA A 299 2.89 -17.45 6.33
CA ALA A 299 1.60 -17.28 7.00
C ALA A 299 0.63 -16.32 6.28
N SER A 300 1.02 -15.84 5.10
CA SER A 300 0.24 -14.98 4.21
C SER A 300 0.40 -15.50 2.78
N ASP A 301 -0.56 -15.17 1.92
CA ASP A 301 -0.49 -15.28 0.47
C ASP A 301 0.37 -14.20 -0.21
N HIS A 302 0.73 -13.15 0.53
CA HIS A 302 1.67 -12.12 0.13
C HIS A 302 3.04 -12.31 0.81
N ILE A 303 4.08 -11.72 0.20
CA ILE A 303 5.46 -11.71 0.69
C ILE A 303 5.78 -10.33 1.23
N SER A 304 6.35 -10.26 2.43
CA SER A 304 6.77 -9.00 3.03
C SER A 304 7.86 -8.31 2.21
N HIS A 305 7.77 -6.99 2.11
CA HIS A 305 8.83 -6.13 1.58
C HIS A 305 9.52 -5.42 2.75
N ALA A 306 10.85 -5.35 2.72
CA ALA A 306 11.62 -4.52 3.65
C ALA A 306 12.79 -3.88 2.92
N PHE A 307 13.12 -2.64 3.31
CA PHE A 307 14.12 -1.83 2.64
C PHE A 307 14.95 -1.05 3.67
N ASP A 308 16.25 -0.96 3.43
CA ASP A 308 17.14 -0.03 4.11
C ASP A 308 17.40 1.15 3.17
N PHE A 309 17.10 2.37 3.60
CA PHE A 309 17.24 3.56 2.77
C PHE A 309 17.69 4.80 3.57
N ASP A 310 18.30 5.74 2.85
CA ASP A 310 18.70 7.05 3.36
C ASP A 310 17.91 8.15 2.65
N ILE A 311 17.46 9.15 3.43
CA ILE A 311 16.79 10.36 2.90
C ILE A 311 17.86 11.44 2.69
N MET A 312 18.25 11.61 1.43
CA MET A 312 19.31 12.51 1.00
C MET A 312 18.78 13.92 0.71
N LYS A 313 19.65 14.92 0.91
CA LYS A 313 19.54 16.20 0.21
C LYS A 313 20.40 16.07 -1.05
N LEU A 314 19.82 16.28 -2.24
CA LEU A 314 20.56 16.31 -3.50
C LEU A 314 20.97 17.75 -3.81
#